data_AF-A0A317Z5D4-F1
#
_entry.id   AF-A0A317Z5D4-F1
#
_cell.length_a   1.000
_cell.length_b   1.000
_cell.length_c   1.000
_cell.angle_alpha   90.00
_cell.angle_beta   90.00
_cell.angle_gamma   90.00
#
_symmetry.space_group_name_H-M   'P 1'
#
loop_
_entity.id
_entity.type
_entity.pdbx_description
1 polymer ?
#
loop_
_entity_poly.entity_id
_entity_poly.type
_entity_poly.pdbx_seq_one_letter_code
_entity_poly.pdbx_strand_id
1 'polypeptide(L)'
;SDETYTIYTHTINGIKRNGYHHYTQLEVGDQVVIYNRYSNQSVIGRAEVAHHIHTRPPEAGRTNSTAIEIRYIEDIPPVSLMTLNKHPKLKNLYFLQENAKQAIASLTPTQFDAIMEMSENDGLKGQFEAVTHTEEGQQVDDIKPFILLLAHDKAEGLASAKTLVEKANATPVITVGHPDFSEEMLYGRYLPNEAGALYYREGFITELMPKTDRQFLVIDQFERIDADIFQTYINVIEGHEVTLPRYNKNGSMVKWSREKDSFYRFNPNWHIVGVTYLTAQEVKEKYPSQFLKYARIVQVKH
;
A
#
# COMPACT_ATOMS: atom_id res chain seq x y z
N SER A 1 12.43 20.74 -24.94
CA SER A 1 13.02 20.12 -26.15
C SER A 1 11.89 19.56 -26.99
N ASP A 2 11.93 19.70 -28.32
CA ASP A 2 10.92 19.13 -29.24
C ASP A 2 11.19 17.64 -29.54
N GLU A 3 11.65 16.89 -28.52
CA GLU A 3 12.02 15.50 -28.71
C GLU A 3 10.77 14.62 -28.77
N THR A 4 10.60 13.92 -29.90
CA THR A 4 9.51 12.96 -30.10
C THR A 4 9.98 11.53 -29.83
N TYR A 5 9.10 10.73 -29.25
CA TYR A 5 9.33 9.33 -28.90
C TYR A 5 8.50 8.44 -29.81
N THR A 6 9.14 7.47 -30.43
CA THR A 6 8.48 6.52 -31.34
C THR A 6 7.83 5.38 -30.57
N ILE A 7 6.52 5.18 -30.78
CA ILE A 7 5.78 4.02 -30.28
C ILE A 7 5.33 3.18 -31.46
N TYR A 8 6.03 2.06 -31.67
CA TYR A 8 5.64 1.11 -32.72
C TYR A 8 4.31 0.42 -32.42
N THR A 9 3.46 0.29 -33.44
CA THR A 9 2.13 -0.34 -33.32
C THR A 9 2.16 -1.86 -33.46
N HIS A 10 3.27 -2.41 -33.96
CA HIS A 10 3.51 -3.85 -34.11
C HIS A 10 4.72 -4.33 -33.28
N THR A 11 4.82 -5.63 -33.02
CA THR A 11 6.04 -6.28 -32.51
C THR A 11 7.12 -6.33 -33.59
N ILE A 12 8.34 -6.75 -33.21
CA ILE A 12 9.48 -6.90 -34.13
C ILE A 12 9.14 -7.84 -35.31
N ASN A 13 8.33 -8.87 -35.05
CA ASN A 13 7.87 -9.85 -36.04
C ASN A 13 6.63 -9.39 -36.84
N GLY A 14 6.17 -8.15 -36.66
CA GLY A 14 5.05 -7.59 -37.42
C GLY A 14 3.67 -7.98 -36.88
N ILE A 15 3.59 -8.50 -35.66
CA ILE A 15 2.30 -8.82 -35.02
C ILE A 15 1.74 -7.54 -34.40
N LYS A 16 0.47 -7.21 -34.66
CA LYS A 16 -0.20 -6.04 -34.03
C LYS A 16 -0.10 -6.12 -32.51
N ARG A 17 0.29 -5.02 -31.87
CA ARG A 17 0.30 -4.93 -30.40
C ARG A 17 -1.13 -4.96 -29.86
N ASN A 18 -1.30 -5.53 -28.67
CA ASN A 18 -2.60 -5.55 -28.01
C ASN A 18 -3.07 -4.11 -27.75
N GLY A 19 -4.33 -3.83 -28.04
CA GLY A 19 -4.86 -2.47 -28.08
C GLY A 19 -4.65 -1.76 -29.41
N TYR A 20 -4.28 -2.49 -30.49
CA TYR A 20 -3.99 -1.89 -31.81
C TYR A 20 -5.02 -0.86 -32.30
N HIS A 21 -6.31 -1.17 -32.11
CA HIS A 21 -7.42 -0.32 -32.53
C HIS A 21 -7.43 1.07 -31.88
N HIS A 22 -6.81 1.24 -30.71
CA HIS A 22 -6.68 2.56 -30.10
C HIS A 22 -5.67 3.45 -30.83
N TYR A 23 -4.60 2.88 -31.40
CA TYR A 23 -3.66 3.69 -32.19
C TYR A 23 -4.34 4.30 -33.42
N THR A 24 -5.34 3.63 -34.01
CA THR A 24 -6.07 4.14 -35.17
C THR A 24 -7.11 5.20 -34.83
N GLN A 25 -7.35 5.44 -33.53
CA GLN A 25 -8.32 6.42 -33.04
C GLN A 25 -7.65 7.69 -32.53
N LEU A 26 -6.32 7.73 -32.43
CA LEU A 26 -5.59 8.89 -31.96
C LEU A 26 -5.58 9.99 -33.03
N GLU A 27 -5.62 11.23 -32.60
CA GLU A 27 -5.39 12.39 -33.43
C GLU A 27 -4.15 13.17 -32.94
N VAL A 28 -3.53 13.94 -33.83
CA VAL A 28 -2.42 14.81 -33.43
C VAL A 28 -2.94 15.86 -32.43
N GLY A 29 -2.27 15.99 -31.30
CA GLY A 29 -2.68 16.83 -30.17
C GLY A 29 -3.37 16.09 -29.02
N ASP A 30 -3.77 14.83 -29.22
CA ASP A 30 -4.38 14.04 -28.16
C ASP A 30 -3.44 13.91 -26.95
N GLN A 31 -4.00 14.15 -25.77
CA GLN A 31 -3.26 14.05 -24.51
C GLN A 31 -3.18 12.59 -24.06
N VAL A 32 -1.99 12.17 -23.66
CA VAL A 32 -1.72 10.83 -23.15
C VAL A 32 -0.98 10.89 -21.83
N VAL A 33 -1.25 9.89 -20.99
CA VAL A 33 -0.52 9.68 -19.74
C VAL A 33 0.45 8.52 -19.90
N ILE A 34 1.64 8.67 -19.33
CA ILE A 34 2.71 7.67 -19.42
C ILE A 34 2.64 6.78 -18.18
N TYR A 35 2.32 5.51 -18.42
CA TYR A 35 2.27 4.48 -17.37
C TYR A 35 3.54 3.64 -17.37
N ASN A 36 4.25 3.63 -16.25
CA ASN A 36 5.48 2.88 -16.08
C ASN A 36 5.27 1.67 -15.17
N ARG A 37 5.37 0.48 -15.76
CA ARG A 37 5.23 -0.81 -15.06
C ARG A 37 6.34 -1.07 -14.04
N TYR A 38 7.54 -0.52 -14.27
CA TYR A 38 8.70 -0.70 -13.41
C TYR A 38 8.79 0.33 -12.29
N SER A 39 7.99 1.40 -12.36
CA SER A 39 7.91 2.45 -11.34
C SER A 39 6.68 2.25 -10.45
N ASN A 40 6.64 1.14 -9.72
CA ASN A 40 5.51 0.76 -8.86
C ASN A 40 4.14 0.83 -9.57
N GLN A 41 4.09 0.50 -10.87
CA GLN A 41 2.85 0.54 -11.65
C GLN A 41 2.18 1.91 -11.58
N SER A 42 2.92 2.98 -11.88
CA SER A 42 2.44 4.36 -11.71
C SER A 42 2.30 5.10 -13.03
N VAL A 43 1.36 6.05 -13.06
CA VAL A 43 1.38 7.13 -14.05
C VAL A 43 2.44 8.13 -13.61
N ILE A 44 3.39 8.44 -14.48
CA ILE A 44 4.60 9.21 -14.13
C ILE A 44 4.78 10.47 -14.97
N GLY A 45 4.01 10.62 -16.04
CA GLY A 45 4.21 11.75 -16.94
C GLY A 45 3.06 11.97 -17.89
N ARG A 46 3.13 13.11 -18.56
CA ARG A 46 2.16 13.55 -19.56
C ARG A 46 2.88 13.75 -20.89
N ALA A 47 2.22 13.34 -21.95
CA ALA A 47 2.67 13.56 -23.32
C ALA A 47 1.49 13.89 -24.21
N GLU A 48 1.77 14.23 -25.46
CA GLU A 48 0.77 14.41 -26.50
C GLU A 48 1.16 13.65 -27.77
N VAL A 49 0.18 13.30 -28.59
CA VAL A 49 0.43 12.71 -29.90
C VAL A 49 0.97 13.77 -30.85
N ALA A 50 2.22 13.60 -31.29
CA ALA A 50 2.89 14.51 -32.21
C ALA A 50 2.69 14.09 -33.67
N HIS A 51 2.61 12.78 -33.93
CA HIS A 51 2.36 12.24 -35.26
C HIS A 51 1.46 11.02 -35.18
N HIS A 52 0.40 11.02 -36.00
CA HIS A 52 -0.50 9.89 -36.14
C HIS A 52 0.22 8.67 -36.77
N ILE A 53 -0.48 7.53 -36.88
CA ILE A 53 0.05 6.32 -37.50
C ILE A 53 0.65 6.64 -38.87
N HIS A 54 1.93 6.31 -39.01
CA HIS A 54 2.67 6.42 -40.26
C HIS A 54 3.66 5.25 -40.37
N THR A 55 4.16 5.01 -41.58
CA THR A 55 5.18 3.99 -41.84
C THR A 55 6.54 4.66 -41.91
N ARG A 56 7.44 4.28 -41.00
CA ARG A 56 8.84 4.75 -41.02
C ARG A 56 9.65 3.96 -42.05
N PRO A 57 10.85 4.43 -42.45
CA PRO A 57 11.74 3.64 -43.30
C PRO A 57 12.00 2.24 -42.73
N PRO A 58 12.34 1.24 -43.57
CA PRO A 58 12.68 -0.09 -43.09
C PRO A 58 13.81 -0.07 -42.08
N GLU A 59 13.62 -0.74 -40.95
CA GLU A 59 14.59 -0.84 -39.87
C GLU A 59 15.14 -2.26 -39.77
N ALA A 60 16.46 -2.38 -39.65
CA ALA A 60 17.12 -3.67 -39.56
C ALA A 60 16.59 -4.48 -38.36
N GLY A 61 16.21 -5.74 -38.63
CA GLY A 61 15.70 -6.65 -37.61
C GLY A 61 14.19 -6.53 -37.34
N ARG A 62 13.47 -5.61 -37.98
CA ARG A 62 12.03 -5.40 -37.76
C ARG A 62 11.24 -5.55 -39.07
N THR A 63 10.18 -6.34 -39.06
CA THR A 63 9.39 -6.65 -40.27
C THR A 63 8.30 -5.62 -40.58
N ASN A 64 7.96 -4.74 -39.63
CA ASN A 64 6.96 -3.69 -39.82
C ASN A 64 7.36 -2.42 -39.06
N SER A 65 7.56 -1.30 -39.74
CA SER A 65 8.01 -0.03 -39.17
C SER A 65 6.87 0.97 -38.89
N THR A 66 5.62 0.52 -38.82
CA THR A 66 4.47 1.38 -38.52
C THR A 66 4.50 1.81 -37.05
N ALA A 67 4.37 3.12 -36.81
CA ALA A 67 4.46 3.74 -35.49
C ALA A 67 3.58 4.99 -35.37
N ILE A 68 3.37 5.42 -34.13
CA ILE A 68 2.98 6.80 -33.79
C ILE A 68 4.19 7.51 -33.16
N GLU A 69 4.16 8.83 -33.10
CA GLU A 69 5.11 9.61 -32.32
C GLU A 69 4.39 10.43 -31.27
N ILE A 70 4.95 10.46 -30.06
CA ILE A 70 4.48 11.29 -28.96
C ILE A 70 5.53 12.31 -28.57
N ARG A 71 5.13 13.48 -28.12
CA ARG A 71 6.01 14.49 -27.54
C ARG A 71 5.79 14.49 -26.04
N TYR A 72 6.85 14.19 -25.28
CA TYR A 72 6.78 14.25 -23.82
C TYR A 72 6.65 15.71 -23.37
N ILE A 73 5.71 15.98 -22.48
CA ILE A 73 5.43 17.34 -22.01
C ILE A 73 6.17 17.55 -20.68
N GLU A 74 5.86 16.74 -19.67
CA GLU A 74 6.39 16.89 -18.32
C GLU A 74 6.27 15.60 -17.51
N ASP A 75 7.15 15.47 -16.51
CA ASP A 75 6.96 14.54 -15.40
C ASP A 75 5.83 15.05 -14.51
N ILE A 76 5.03 14.13 -13.97
CA ILE A 76 4.02 14.44 -12.96
C ILE A 76 4.32 13.65 -11.69
N PRO A 77 3.92 14.13 -10.49
CA PRO A 77 4.01 13.35 -9.27
C PRO A 77 3.40 11.94 -9.46
N PRO A 78 4.18 10.86 -9.26
CA PRO A 78 3.75 9.53 -9.64
C PRO A 78 2.47 9.08 -8.92
N VAL A 79 1.44 8.69 -9.69
CA VAL A 79 0.20 8.14 -9.12
C VAL A 79 0.14 6.65 -9.40
N SER A 80 0.31 5.85 -8.33
CA SER A 80 0.27 4.39 -8.44
C SER A 80 -1.11 3.88 -8.88
N LEU A 81 -1.14 2.77 -9.61
CA LEU A 81 -2.37 2.05 -9.97
C LEU A 81 -3.24 1.76 -8.73
N MET A 82 -2.62 1.45 -7.60
CA MET A 82 -3.34 1.24 -6.35
C MET A 82 -4.08 2.50 -5.90
N THR A 83 -3.45 3.68 -6.01
CA THR A 83 -4.06 4.96 -5.70
C THR A 83 -5.17 5.29 -6.70
N LEU A 84 -4.93 5.14 -8.00
CA LEU A 84 -5.94 5.33 -9.05
C LEU A 84 -7.20 4.48 -8.81
N ASN A 85 -7.04 3.21 -8.44
CA ASN A 85 -8.15 2.30 -8.16
C ASN A 85 -9.02 2.71 -6.94
N LYS A 86 -8.52 3.58 -6.05
CA LYS A 86 -9.31 4.12 -4.92
C LYS A 86 -10.29 5.21 -5.39
N HIS A 87 -9.99 5.90 -6.49
CA HIS A 87 -10.79 7.02 -6.96
C HIS A 87 -12.10 6.54 -7.61
N PRO A 88 -13.27 7.03 -7.17
CA PRO A 88 -14.57 6.54 -7.65
C PRO A 88 -14.75 6.57 -9.16
N LYS A 89 -14.20 7.60 -9.84
CA LYS A 89 -14.28 7.76 -11.30
C LYS A 89 -13.29 6.87 -12.08
N LEU A 90 -12.31 6.29 -11.40
CA LEU A 90 -11.25 5.45 -11.98
C LEU A 90 -11.38 3.98 -11.56
N LYS A 91 -12.44 3.63 -10.81
CA LYS A 91 -12.74 2.23 -10.50
C LYS A 91 -12.91 1.49 -11.82
N ASN A 92 -12.16 0.39 -11.96
CA ASN A 92 -12.18 -0.51 -13.10
C ASN A 92 -11.44 -0.03 -14.36
N LEU A 93 -10.27 0.61 -14.24
CA LEU A 93 -9.34 0.72 -15.37
C LEU A 93 -8.72 -0.66 -15.68
N TYR A 94 -9.50 -1.53 -16.34
CA TYR A 94 -9.16 -2.94 -16.60
C TYR A 94 -7.82 -3.10 -17.33
N PHE A 95 -7.47 -2.12 -18.16
CA PHE A 95 -6.27 -2.12 -18.98
C PHE A 95 -4.99 -1.74 -18.22
N LEU A 96 -5.10 -1.25 -16.98
CA LEU A 96 -3.94 -1.01 -16.11
C LEU A 96 -3.64 -2.20 -15.20
N GLN A 97 -4.49 -3.23 -15.14
CA GLN A 97 -4.29 -4.42 -14.32
C GLN A 97 -3.06 -5.24 -14.78
N GLU A 98 -2.43 -6.00 -13.87
CA GLU A 98 -1.20 -6.78 -14.16
C GLU A 98 -1.35 -7.76 -15.34
N ASN A 99 -2.56 -8.26 -15.57
CA ASN A 99 -2.87 -9.20 -16.65
C ASN A 99 -3.20 -8.50 -17.99
N ALA A 100 -3.33 -7.17 -17.99
CA ALA A 100 -3.63 -6.41 -19.18
C ALA A 100 -2.40 -6.36 -20.09
N LYS A 101 -2.48 -7.10 -21.18
CA LYS A 101 -1.42 -7.13 -22.20
C LYS A 101 -1.48 -5.93 -23.16
N GLN A 102 -2.39 -4.99 -22.95
CA GLN A 102 -2.58 -3.81 -23.82
C GLN A 102 -1.41 -2.83 -23.65
N ALA A 103 -0.87 -2.38 -24.78
CA ALA A 103 0.23 -1.41 -24.83
C ALA A 103 -0.28 0.04 -24.81
N ILE A 104 -1.53 0.25 -25.17
CA ILE A 104 -2.25 1.52 -25.18
C ILE A 104 -3.72 1.24 -24.87
N ALA A 105 -4.40 2.21 -24.25
CA ALA A 105 -5.82 2.15 -23.94
C ALA A 105 -6.42 3.55 -23.94
N SER A 106 -7.73 3.64 -24.17
CA SER A 106 -8.48 4.89 -24.12
C SER A 106 -8.88 5.27 -22.69
N LEU A 107 -8.76 6.54 -22.35
CA LEU A 107 -9.33 7.16 -21.16
C LEU A 107 -10.46 8.11 -21.56
N THR A 108 -11.51 8.21 -20.75
CA THR A 108 -12.45 9.32 -20.89
C THR A 108 -11.81 10.61 -20.37
N PRO A 109 -12.25 11.81 -20.82
CA PRO A 109 -11.75 13.08 -20.29
C PRO A 109 -11.84 13.15 -18.76
N THR A 110 -12.97 12.69 -18.20
CA THR A 110 -13.19 12.62 -16.75
C THR A 110 -12.22 11.70 -16.01
N GLN A 111 -11.70 10.66 -16.67
CA GLN A 111 -10.68 9.78 -16.10
C GLN A 111 -9.30 10.41 -16.20
N PHE A 112 -8.99 11.06 -17.32
CA PHE A 112 -7.75 11.81 -17.49
C PHE A 112 -7.62 12.91 -16.42
N ASP A 113 -8.65 13.75 -16.28
CA ASP A 113 -8.68 14.84 -15.30
C ASP A 113 -8.51 14.32 -13.86
N ALA A 114 -9.16 13.21 -13.52
CA ALA A 114 -9.03 12.60 -12.21
C ALA A 114 -7.62 12.07 -11.95
N ILE A 115 -6.92 11.53 -12.95
CA ILE A 115 -5.51 11.09 -12.80
C ILE A 115 -4.61 12.31 -12.54
N MET A 116 -4.82 13.42 -13.25
CA MET A 116 -4.06 14.66 -13.06
C MET A 116 -4.34 15.27 -11.67
N GLU A 117 -5.60 15.37 -11.26
CA GLU A 117 -5.98 15.90 -9.93
C GLU A 117 -5.37 15.07 -8.79
N MET A 118 -5.31 13.74 -8.95
CA MET A 118 -4.68 12.86 -7.96
C MET A 118 -3.16 13.02 -7.92
N SER A 119 -2.53 13.39 -9.03
CA SER A 119 -1.11 13.66 -9.12
C SER A 119 -0.75 14.97 -8.41
N GLU A 120 -1.52 16.03 -8.62
CA GLU A 120 -1.26 17.35 -8.01
C GLU A 120 -1.50 17.39 -6.50
N ASN A 121 -2.36 16.51 -5.95
CA ASN A 121 -2.78 16.55 -4.54
C ASN A 121 -2.25 15.38 -3.69
N ASP A 122 -1.16 14.70 -4.09
CA ASP A 122 -0.65 13.49 -3.41
C ASP A 122 -1.75 12.43 -3.11
N GLY A 123 -2.79 12.37 -3.96
CA GLY A 123 -3.95 11.51 -3.75
C GLY A 123 -4.87 11.86 -2.56
N LEU A 124 -4.76 13.04 -1.96
CA LEU A 124 -5.54 13.48 -0.81
C LEU A 124 -6.10 14.90 -1.00
N LYS A 125 -7.42 15.02 -1.24
CA LYS A 125 -8.13 16.26 -0.92
C LYS A 125 -8.33 16.36 0.59
N GLY A 126 -7.73 17.39 1.17
CA GLY A 126 -7.56 17.60 2.61
C GLY A 126 -8.80 18.05 3.37
N GLN A 127 -8.83 17.67 4.66
CA GLN A 127 -9.65 18.28 5.71
C GLN A 127 -8.92 18.36 7.06
N PHE A 128 -7.59 18.38 7.13
CA PHE A 128 -6.88 18.67 8.39
C PHE A 128 -5.52 19.32 8.10
N GLU A 129 -5.34 20.58 8.50
CA GLU A 129 -4.02 21.21 8.60
C GLU A 129 -3.38 20.76 9.92
N ALA A 130 -2.24 20.07 9.82
CA ALA A 130 -1.36 19.80 10.96
C ALA A 130 -0.20 20.80 10.94
N VAL A 131 0.11 21.37 12.10
CA VAL A 131 1.23 22.29 12.31
C VAL A 131 2.54 21.59 11.95
N THR A 132 3.33 22.25 11.10
CA THR A 132 4.59 21.74 10.54
C THR A 132 5.69 21.72 11.61
N HIS A 133 6.30 20.56 11.82
CA HIS A 133 7.67 20.49 12.32
C HIS A 133 8.57 20.13 11.14
N THR A 134 9.45 21.06 10.78
CA THR A 134 10.54 20.88 9.82
C THR A 134 11.64 20.06 10.46
N GLU A 135 11.79 18.81 10.00
CA GLU A 135 13.08 18.11 9.99
C GLU A 135 13.20 17.37 8.65
N GLU A 136 14.23 17.72 7.88
CA GLU A 136 14.58 17.11 6.61
C GLU A 136 15.09 15.68 6.85
N GLY A 137 14.26 14.71 6.50
CA GLY A 137 14.56 13.29 6.44
C GLY A 137 13.46 12.62 5.63
N GLN A 138 13.84 11.72 4.72
CA GLN A 138 12.94 11.01 3.79
C GLN A 138 11.59 10.69 4.42
N GLN A 139 10.53 11.21 3.79
CA GLN A 139 9.15 11.15 4.24
C GLN A 139 8.70 9.68 4.30
N VAL A 140 8.97 9.02 5.43
CA VAL A 140 8.30 7.79 5.81
C VAL A 140 6.86 8.21 6.03
N ASP A 141 5.95 7.77 5.16
CA ASP A 141 4.49 7.87 5.37
C ASP A 141 4.18 7.71 6.87
N ASP A 142 3.38 8.61 7.44
CA ASP A 142 3.01 8.65 8.87
C ASP A 142 2.10 7.46 9.24
N ILE A 143 2.64 6.25 9.11
CA ILE A 143 1.96 4.99 9.40
C ILE A 143 1.96 4.83 10.92
N LYS A 144 0.78 5.03 11.51
CA LYS A 144 0.54 4.80 12.94
C LYS A 144 -0.38 3.59 13.11
N PRO A 145 0.17 2.37 13.12
CA PRO A 145 -0.65 1.16 13.19
C PRO A 145 -1.24 0.94 14.58
N PHE A 146 -0.69 1.59 15.62
CA PHE A 146 -1.21 1.50 16.98
C PHE A 146 -2.21 2.63 17.24
N ILE A 147 -3.37 2.28 17.77
CA ILE A 147 -4.36 3.22 18.29
C ILE A 147 -4.57 2.88 19.76
N LEU A 148 -4.11 3.74 20.66
CA LEU A 148 -4.32 3.59 22.10
C LEU A 148 -5.56 4.39 22.51
N LEU A 149 -6.60 3.66 22.91
CA LEU A 149 -7.83 4.21 23.46
C LEU A 149 -7.69 4.33 24.97
N LEU A 150 -7.69 5.55 25.48
CA LEU A 150 -7.71 5.85 26.91
C LEU A 150 -9.17 5.85 27.38
N ALA A 151 -9.57 4.80 28.08
CA ALA A 151 -10.93 4.62 28.58
C ALA A 151 -10.97 4.68 30.10
N HIS A 152 -12.11 5.05 30.68
CA HIS A 152 -12.26 5.04 32.13
C HIS A 152 -12.58 3.66 32.66
N ASP A 153 -13.36 2.90 31.90
CA ASP A 153 -13.69 1.52 32.22
C ASP A 153 -13.74 0.61 30.99
N LYS A 154 -13.80 -0.69 31.27
CA LYS A 154 -13.75 -1.74 30.27
C LYS A 154 -14.94 -1.75 29.32
N ALA A 155 -16.14 -1.46 29.81
CA ALA A 155 -17.32 -1.48 28.97
C ALA A 155 -17.24 -0.34 27.93
N GLU A 156 -16.88 0.86 28.39
CA GLU A 156 -16.67 2.04 27.55
C GLU A 156 -15.57 1.82 26.51
N GLY A 157 -14.40 1.33 26.96
CA GLY A 157 -13.24 1.12 26.10
C GLY A 157 -13.49 0.10 24.99
N LEU A 158 -14.11 -1.04 25.32
CA LEU A 158 -14.42 -2.07 24.33
C LEU A 158 -15.53 -1.64 23.36
N ALA A 159 -16.54 -0.91 23.84
CA ALA A 159 -17.59 -0.37 22.97
C ALA A 159 -17.00 0.64 21.96
N SER A 160 -16.08 1.49 22.41
CA SER A 160 -15.40 2.47 21.56
C SER A 160 -14.45 1.82 20.56
N ALA A 161 -13.70 0.81 20.98
CA ALA A 161 -12.86 0.00 20.08
C ALA A 161 -13.70 -0.66 18.98
N LYS A 162 -14.81 -1.31 19.36
CA LYS A 162 -15.74 -1.92 18.40
C LYS A 162 -16.28 -0.89 17.40
N THR A 163 -16.75 0.26 17.89
CA THR A 163 -17.25 1.36 17.04
C THR A 163 -16.17 1.85 16.07
N LEU A 164 -14.92 1.99 16.51
CA LEU A 164 -13.81 2.42 15.68
C LEU A 164 -13.52 1.41 14.56
N VAL A 165 -13.47 0.13 14.91
CA VAL A 165 -13.21 -0.97 13.96
C VAL A 165 -14.33 -1.08 12.93
N GLU A 166 -15.59 -0.96 13.36
CA GLU A 166 -16.76 -0.95 12.46
C GLU A 166 -16.74 0.25 11.50
N LYS A 167 -16.40 1.45 11.98
CA LYS A 167 -16.25 2.65 11.13
C LYS A 167 -15.14 2.49 10.09
N ALA A 168 -14.09 1.72 10.39
CA ALA A 168 -13.04 1.36 9.43
C ALA A 168 -13.49 0.29 8.40
N ASN A 169 -14.76 -0.17 8.49
CA ASN A 169 -15.30 -1.30 7.75
C ASN A 169 -14.44 -2.55 7.96
N ALA A 170 -14.04 -2.80 9.21
CA ALA A 170 -13.23 -3.91 9.64
C ALA A 170 -13.95 -4.78 10.68
N THR A 171 -13.48 -6.02 10.86
CA THR A 171 -13.94 -6.95 11.90
C THR A 171 -12.95 -6.97 13.07
N PRO A 172 -13.41 -6.82 14.32
CA PRO A 172 -12.51 -6.87 15.47
C PRO A 172 -12.16 -8.32 15.82
N VAL A 173 -10.87 -8.61 15.98
CA VAL A 173 -10.37 -9.80 16.68
C VAL A 173 -9.92 -9.34 18.05
N ILE A 174 -10.67 -9.73 19.08
CA ILE A 174 -10.49 -9.22 20.44
C ILE A 174 -9.69 -10.21 21.27
N THR A 175 -8.66 -9.72 21.95
CA THR A 175 -7.88 -10.43 22.97
C THR A 175 -7.67 -9.54 24.20
N VAL A 176 -7.05 -10.09 25.25
CA VAL A 176 -6.77 -9.38 26.51
C VAL A 176 -5.27 -9.45 26.79
N GLY A 177 -4.69 -8.31 27.11
CA GLY A 177 -3.32 -8.16 27.56
C GLY A 177 -3.08 -8.81 28.92
N HIS A 178 -1.93 -9.44 29.06
CA HIS A 178 -1.47 -10.05 30.31
C HIS A 178 0.08 -9.99 30.35
N PRO A 179 0.70 -10.11 31.53
CA PRO A 179 2.16 -10.03 31.67
C PRO A 179 2.93 -11.04 30.81
N ASP A 180 2.36 -12.23 30.60
CA ASP A 180 2.98 -13.27 29.76
C ASP A 180 2.71 -13.09 28.25
N PHE A 181 2.14 -11.96 27.83
CA PHE A 181 1.81 -11.71 26.43
C PHE A 181 3.11 -11.47 25.67
N SER A 182 3.42 -12.34 24.72
CA SER A 182 4.77 -12.45 24.16
C SER A 182 4.83 -12.27 22.65
N GLU A 183 6.05 -12.12 22.12
CA GLU A 183 6.33 -12.11 20.68
C GLU A 183 5.76 -13.34 19.96
N GLU A 184 5.77 -14.52 20.59
CA GLU A 184 5.21 -15.74 20.02
C GLU A 184 3.70 -15.60 19.74
N MET A 185 2.97 -14.84 20.56
CA MET A 185 1.55 -14.58 20.34
C MET A 185 1.31 -13.61 19.19
N LEU A 186 2.25 -12.72 18.90
CA LEU A 186 2.16 -11.72 17.83
C LEU A 186 2.63 -12.27 16.48
N TYR A 187 3.75 -12.98 16.47
CA TYR A 187 4.43 -13.41 15.24
C TYR A 187 4.31 -14.90 14.95
N GLY A 188 3.92 -15.69 15.95
CA GLY A 188 3.74 -17.13 15.85
C GLY A 188 4.88 -17.94 16.44
N ARG A 189 4.67 -19.26 16.51
CA ARG A 189 5.64 -20.21 17.04
C ARG A 189 5.42 -21.62 16.50
N TYR A 190 6.41 -22.47 16.71
CA TYR A 190 6.26 -23.91 16.47
C TYR A 190 5.52 -24.57 17.64
N LEU A 191 4.53 -25.40 17.29
CA LEU A 191 3.77 -26.22 18.21
C LEU A 191 3.87 -27.68 17.79
N PRO A 192 4.00 -28.63 18.75
CA PRO A 192 3.85 -30.04 18.43
C PRO A 192 2.39 -30.37 18.13
N ASN A 193 2.16 -31.24 17.14
CA ASN A 193 0.88 -31.91 16.95
C ASN A 193 0.80 -33.20 17.77
N GLU A 194 -0.33 -33.92 17.68
CA GLU A 194 -0.57 -35.17 18.43
C GLU A 194 0.46 -36.28 18.13
N ALA A 195 1.10 -36.24 16.95
CA ALA A 195 2.16 -37.17 16.56
C ALA A 195 3.57 -36.69 16.95
N GLY A 196 3.69 -35.56 17.65
CA GLY A 196 4.97 -34.96 18.05
C GLY A 196 5.69 -34.19 16.93
N ALA A 197 5.10 -34.08 15.73
CA ALA A 197 5.66 -33.28 14.65
C ALA A 197 5.38 -31.80 14.87
N LEU A 198 6.35 -30.94 14.57
CA LEU A 198 6.21 -29.49 14.72
C LEU A 198 5.46 -28.89 13.54
N TYR A 199 4.46 -28.06 13.81
CA TYR A 199 3.83 -27.18 12.83
C TYR A 199 3.95 -25.72 13.28
N TYR A 200 4.08 -24.81 12.32
CA TYR A 200 4.12 -23.38 12.62
C TYR A 200 2.70 -22.85 12.75
N ARG A 201 2.39 -22.25 13.90
CA ARG A 201 1.13 -21.52 14.11
C ARG A 201 1.41 -20.02 14.05
N GLU A 202 0.68 -19.32 13.20
CA GLU A 202 0.76 -17.85 13.10
C GLU A 202 0.32 -17.19 14.40
N GLY A 203 0.89 -16.01 14.68
CA GLY A 203 0.45 -15.12 15.73
C GLY A 203 -0.53 -14.08 15.21
N PHE A 204 -1.04 -13.21 16.09
CA PHE A 204 -2.06 -12.23 15.73
C PHE A 204 -1.65 -11.30 14.58
N ILE A 205 -0.42 -10.78 14.58
CA ILE A 205 0.03 -9.86 13.52
C ILE A 205 0.22 -10.61 12.21
N THR A 206 0.94 -11.73 12.25
CA THR A 206 1.26 -12.50 11.04
C THR A 206 0.04 -13.21 10.44
N GLU A 207 -0.98 -13.49 11.24
CA GLU A 207 -2.25 -14.03 10.76
C GLU A 207 -3.19 -12.94 10.23
N LEU A 208 -3.37 -11.84 10.96
CA LEU A 208 -4.44 -10.88 10.68
C LEU A 208 -4.04 -9.79 9.69
N MET A 209 -2.79 -9.29 9.74
CA MET A 209 -2.34 -8.19 8.90
C MET A 209 -2.34 -8.53 7.40
N PRO A 210 -1.84 -9.71 6.95
CA PRO A 210 -1.75 -10.01 5.52
C PRO A 210 -3.09 -10.33 4.86
N LYS A 211 -4.15 -10.61 5.66
CA LYS A 211 -5.46 -10.97 5.13
C LYS A 211 -6.07 -9.80 4.35
N THR A 212 -6.75 -10.15 3.26
CA THR A 212 -7.52 -9.18 2.46
C THR A 212 -8.76 -8.69 3.19
N ASP A 213 -9.25 -9.50 4.11
CA ASP A 213 -10.34 -9.13 5.00
C ASP A 213 -9.83 -8.07 5.97
N ARG A 214 -10.54 -6.94 6.03
CA ARG A 214 -10.22 -5.86 6.96
C ARG A 214 -10.49 -6.39 8.38
N GLN A 215 -9.49 -6.92 9.05
CA GLN A 215 -9.58 -7.37 10.45
C GLN A 215 -8.63 -6.54 11.30
N PHE A 216 -9.07 -5.98 12.42
CA PHE A 216 -8.18 -5.25 13.34
C PHE A 216 -8.00 -6.07 14.61
N LEU A 217 -6.78 -6.03 15.17
CA LEU A 217 -6.50 -6.64 16.47
C LEU A 217 -6.90 -5.66 17.56
N VAL A 218 -7.84 -6.03 18.43
CA VAL A 218 -8.22 -5.26 19.61
C VAL A 218 -7.64 -5.95 20.83
N ILE A 219 -6.90 -5.22 21.64
CA ILE A 219 -6.26 -5.73 22.86
C ILE A 219 -6.80 -4.94 24.05
N ASP A 220 -7.64 -5.58 24.85
CA ASP A 220 -8.08 -5.05 26.15
C ASP A 220 -6.91 -5.07 27.16
N GLN A 221 -6.91 -4.18 28.16
CA GLN A 221 -5.87 -4.10 29.18
C GLN A 221 -4.46 -3.99 28.59
N PHE A 222 -4.29 -3.12 27.60
CA PHE A 222 -3.03 -2.95 26.88
C PHE A 222 -1.87 -2.53 27.82
N GLU A 223 -2.18 -1.87 28.94
CA GLU A 223 -1.21 -1.54 29.99
C GLU A 223 -0.56 -2.76 30.65
N ARG A 224 -1.06 -3.97 30.43
CA ARG A 224 -0.47 -5.19 31.00
C ARG A 224 0.59 -5.82 30.10
N ILE A 225 0.82 -5.26 28.92
CA ILE A 225 1.77 -5.75 27.92
C ILE A 225 3.01 -4.85 27.92
N ASP A 226 4.19 -5.48 27.83
CA ASP A 226 5.44 -4.79 27.48
C ASP A 226 5.45 -4.43 25.99
N ALA A 227 5.61 -3.15 25.64
CA ALA A 227 5.55 -2.71 24.24
C ALA A 227 6.75 -3.15 23.41
N ASP A 228 7.86 -3.58 24.02
CA ASP A 228 9.07 -3.98 23.30
C ASP A 228 8.84 -5.21 22.41
N ILE A 229 7.85 -6.05 22.73
CA ILE A 229 7.46 -7.20 21.90
C ILE A 229 6.96 -6.78 20.50
N PHE A 230 6.65 -5.50 20.28
CA PHE A 230 6.25 -4.97 18.99
C PHE A 230 7.43 -4.50 18.13
N GLN A 231 8.65 -4.50 18.66
CA GLN A 231 9.83 -3.94 17.99
C GLN A 231 10.08 -4.58 16.62
N THR A 232 9.88 -5.89 16.50
CA THR A 232 9.97 -6.61 15.20
C THR A 232 9.02 -6.01 14.17
N TYR A 233 7.79 -5.66 14.55
CA TYR A 233 6.83 -5.04 13.64
C TYR A 233 7.20 -3.59 13.31
N ILE A 234 7.66 -2.83 14.31
CA ILE A 234 8.14 -1.45 14.14
C ILE A 234 9.30 -1.40 13.14
N ASN A 235 10.27 -2.31 13.26
CA ASN A 235 11.39 -2.40 12.33
C ASN A 235 10.91 -2.61 10.89
N VAL A 236 9.91 -3.47 10.67
CA VAL A 236 9.31 -3.67 9.35
C VAL A 236 8.66 -2.38 8.84
N ILE A 237 7.93 -1.65 9.69
CA ILE A 237 7.30 -0.37 9.32
C ILE A 237 8.34 0.69 8.96
N GLU A 238 9.47 0.71 9.66
CA GLU A 238 10.63 1.56 9.39
C GLU A 238 11.35 1.20 8.07
N GLY A 239 10.97 0.08 7.44
CA GLY A 239 11.50 -0.35 6.15
C GLY A 239 12.63 -1.38 6.28
N HIS A 240 12.92 -1.87 7.48
CA HIS A 240 13.87 -2.96 7.65
C HIS A 240 13.25 -4.28 7.18
N GLU A 241 14.08 -5.12 6.55
CA GLU A 241 13.76 -6.52 6.34
C GLU A 241 14.10 -7.30 7.60
N VAL A 242 13.11 -7.97 8.19
CA VAL A 242 13.27 -8.78 9.39
C VAL A 242 13.17 -10.26 9.04
N THR A 243 14.08 -11.07 9.58
CA THR A 243 14.03 -12.53 9.44
C THR A 243 13.27 -13.13 10.62
N LEU A 244 12.18 -13.84 10.33
CA LEU A 244 11.35 -14.50 11.33
C LEU A 244 11.82 -15.95 11.54
N PRO A 245 11.69 -16.51 12.76
CA PRO A 245 12.05 -17.90 13.07
C PRO A 245 11.00 -18.89 12.52
N ARG A 246 10.70 -18.80 11.22
CA ARG A 246 9.76 -19.64 10.47
C ARG A 246 10.43 -20.10 9.19
N TYR A 247 10.33 -21.38 8.87
CA TYR A 247 10.82 -21.95 7.62
C TYR A 247 9.75 -21.95 6.52
N ASN A 248 10.16 -21.57 5.30
CA ASN A 248 9.36 -21.74 4.09
C ASN A 248 9.51 -23.17 3.53
N LYS A 249 8.79 -23.48 2.43
CA LYS A 249 8.82 -24.81 1.78
C LYS A 249 10.21 -25.24 1.29
N ASN A 250 11.12 -24.29 1.09
CA ASN A 250 12.48 -24.53 0.61
C ASN A 250 13.49 -24.65 1.77
N GLY A 251 13.02 -24.65 3.03
CA GLY A 251 13.88 -24.79 4.21
C GLY A 251 14.67 -23.52 4.57
N SER A 252 14.35 -22.37 3.96
CA SER A 252 14.93 -21.07 4.33
C SER A 252 14.04 -20.33 5.32
N MET A 253 14.64 -19.51 6.19
CA MET A 253 13.86 -18.65 7.08
C MET A 253 13.09 -17.59 6.29
N VAL A 254 11.91 -17.27 6.78
CA VAL A 254 11.00 -16.28 6.20
C VAL A 254 11.52 -14.88 6.46
N LYS A 255 11.57 -14.07 5.41
CA LYS A 255 11.84 -12.64 5.47
C LYS A 255 10.53 -11.86 5.41
N TRP A 256 10.43 -10.82 6.21
CA TRP A 256 9.29 -9.92 6.26
C TRP A 256 9.75 -8.48 6.07
N SER A 257 9.19 -7.81 5.07
CA SER A 257 9.42 -6.40 4.76
C SER A 257 8.10 -5.73 4.30
N ARG A 258 8.19 -4.45 3.95
CA ARG A 258 7.08 -3.69 3.32
C ARG A 258 6.89 -3.99 1.84
N GLU A 259 7.79 -4.75 1.24
CA GLU A 259 7.77 -5.04 -0.20
C GLU A 259 6.56 -5.92 -0.56
N LYS A 260 6.08 -5.78 -1.80
CA LYS A 260 4.86 -6.46 -2.27
C LYS A 260 5.00 -7.99 -2.26
N ASP A 261 6.20 -8.49 -2.47
CA ASP A 261 6.59 -9.90 -2.54
C ASP A 261 7.18 -10.43 -1.22
N SER A 262 7.20 -9.60 -0.17
CA SER A 262 7.45 -10.05 1.19
C SER A 262 6.53 -11.21 1.56
N PHE A 263 7.06 -12.19 2.31
CA PHE A 263 6.32 -13.39 2.69
C PHE A 263 5.01 -13.05 3.42
N TYR A 264 5.07 -12.11 4.37
CA TYR A 264 3.89 -11.51 4.96
C TYR A 264 3.63 -10.18 4.27
N ARG A 265 2.51 -10.10 3.55
CA ARG A 265 2.10 -8.88 2.87
C ARG A 265 1.81 -7.79 3.90
N PHE A 266 2.60 -6.72 3.88
CA PHE A 266 2.34 -5.56 4.72
C PHE A 266 1.06 -4.84 4.29
N ASN A 267 0.20 -4.52 5.26
CA ASN A 267 -1.04 -3.79 5.05
C ASN A 267 -1.04 -2.50 5.87
N PRO A 268 -0.79 -1.33 5.25
CA PRO A 268 -0.72 -0.06 5.98
C PRO A 268 -2.07 0.40 6.56
N ASN A 269 -3.18 -0.22 6.16
CA ASN A 269 -4.52 0.09 6.69
C ASN A 269 -4.92 -0.84 7.85
N TRP A 270 -4.07 -1.81 8.20
CA TRP A 270 -4.29 -2.70 9.33
C TRP A 270 -3.83 -2.01 10.62
N HIS A 271 -4.60 -2.16 11.70
CA HIS A 271 -4.33 -1.49 12.97
C HIS A 271 -4.44 -2.45 14.16
N ILE A 272 -3.66 -2.14 15.20
CA ILE A 272 -3.77 -2.68 16.55
C ILE A 272 -4.43 -1.60 17.42
N VAL A 273 -5.60 -1.91 17.95
CA VAL A 273 -6.35 -1.06 18.87
C VAL A 273 -6.10 -1.53 20.30
N GLY A 274 -5.26 -0.82 21.03
CA GLY A 274 -5.03 -1.07 22.46
C GLY A 274 -6.03 -0.29 23.30
N VAL A 275 -6.85 -0.97 24.09
CA VAL A 275 -7.69 -0.32 25.11
C VAL A 275 -6.91 -0.30 26.40
N THR A 276 -6.70 0.89 26.96
CA THR A 276 -5.99 1.06 28.22
C THR A 276 -6.74 1.96 29.18
N TYR A 277 -6.54 1.69 30.47
CA TYR A 277 -7.14 2.43 31.58
C TYR A 277 -6.16 3.41 32.22
N LEU A 278 -4.99 3.59 31.59
CA LEU A 278 -4.01 4.60 31.97
C LEU A 278 -4.44 5.97 31.47
N THR A 279 -4.05 7.00 32.23
CA THR A 279 -4.10 8.39 31.78
C THR A 279 -3.07 8.66 30.69
N ALA A 280 -3.27 9.76 29.95
CA ALA A 280 -2.32 10.17 28.90
C ALA A 280 -0.89 10.41 29.44
N GLN A 281 -0.76 10.83 30.71
CA GLN A 281 0.53 11.02 31.35
C GLN A 281 1.19 9.67 31.65
N GLU A 282 0.45 8.74 32.27
CA GLU A 282 0.96 7.39 32.58
C GLU A 282 1.36 6.62 31.31
N VAL A 283 0.63 6.79 30.20
CA VAL A 283 1.02 6.21 28.90
C VAL A 283 2.37 6.75 28.41
N LYS A 284 2.63 8.05 28.56
CA LYS A 284 3.90 8.68 28.17
C LYS A 284 5.06 8.26 29.06
N GLU A 285 4.79 8.01 30.34
CA GLU A 285 5.80 7.55 31.30
C GLU A 285 6.11 6.05 31.14
N LYS A 286 5.10 5.25 30.82
CA LYS A 286 5.21 3.80 30.72
C LYS A 286 5.86 3.31 29.43
N TYR A 287 5.50 3.90 28.29
CA TYR A 287 5.90 3.37 26.98
C TYR A 287 7.05 4.16 26.36
N PRO A 288 7.99 3.50 25.67
CA PRO A 288 9.14 4.16 25.07
C PRO A 288 8.71 5.12 23.96
N SER A 289 9.45 6.22 23.79
CA SER A 289 9.19 7.21 22.75
C SER A 289 9.20 6.62 21.35
N GLN A 290 10.03 5.60 21.11
CA GLN A 290 10.07 4.85 19.85
C GLN A 290 8.73 4.17 19.55
N PHE A 291 8.11 3.51 20.52
CA PHE A 291 6.78 2.94 20.35
C PHE A 291 5.71 4.02 20.15
N LEU A 292 5.74 5.07 20.99
CA LEU A 292 4.76 6.15 20.95
C LEU A 292 4.77 6.93 19.63
N LYS A 293 5.90 7.00 18.92
CA LYS A 293 6.00 7.55 17.56
C LYS A 293 5.01 6.88 16.59
N TYR A 294 4.77 5.59 16.76
CA TYR A 294 3.88 4.78 15.91
C TYR A 294 2.46 4.64 16.49
N ALA A 295 2.16 5.31 17.61
CA ALA A 295 0.88 5.25 18.28
C ALA A 295 0.07 6.54 18.15
N ARG A 296 -1.23 6.41 17.84
CA ARG A 296 -2.22 7.47 18.02
C ARG A 296 -2.86 7.29 19.39
N ILE A 297 -2.73 8.29 20.26
CA ILE A 297 -3.39 8.31 21.57
C ILE A 297 -4.72 9.03 21.44
N VAL A 298 -5.81 8.37 21.83
CA VAL A 298 -7.17 8.90 21.71
C VAL A 298 -7.88 8.75 23.05
N GLN A 299 -8.31 9.88 23.61
CA GLN A 299 -9.20 9.88 24.77
C GLN A 299 -10.60 9.46 24.32
N VAL A 300 -11.15 8.42 24.95
CA VAL A 300 -12.55 8.03 24.72
C VAL A 300 -13.46 9.10 25.34
N LYS A 301 -14.50 9.49 24.60
CA LYS A 301 -15.50 10.46 25.07
C LYS A 301 -16.66 9.70 25.70
N HIS A 302 -17.03 10.13 26.90
CA HIS A 302 -18.28 9.78 27.58
C HIS A 302 -19.51 10.19 26.77
#